data_AF-A0A935S277-F1
#
_entry.id   AF-A0A935S277-F1
#
_cell.length_a   1.000
_cell.length_b   1.000
_cell.length_c   1.000
_cell.angle_alpha   90.00
_cell.angle_beta   90.00
_cell.angle_gamma   90.00
#
_symmetry.space_group_name_H-M   'P 1'
#
loop_
_entity.id
_entity.type
_entity.pdbx_description
1 polymer ?
#
loop_
_entity_poly.entity_id
_entity_poly.type
_entity_poly.pdbx_seq_one_letter_code
_entity_poly.pdbx_strand_id
1 'polypeptide(L)'
;MHILAPKKEANLVNYPQIRAKIWTRKTVIIAALGWALYLFGYEFLFRGILLFPLVETLGVWPAIAINIALYSATHIPKGLHETIGAAPLGLVLCILTLLSGTIWIAFLVHVVMAWTNCFTALKFHPDMRFK
;
A
#
# COMPACT_ATOMS: atom_id res chain seq x y z
N MET A 1 2.98 -3.67 -11.02
CA MET A 1 2.73 -4.65 -9.93
C MET A 1 3.95 -5.56 -9.78
N HIS A 2 4.98 -5.10 -9.06
CA HIS A 2 6.21 -5.86 -8.79
C HIS A 2 6.16 -6.46 -7.38
N ILE A 3 5.43 -7.57 -7.21
CA ILE A 3 5.36 -8.26 -5.92
C ILE A 3 6.52 -9.27 -5.74
N LEU A 4 7.35 -9.53 -6.77
CA LEU A 4 8.26 -10.69 -6.75
C LEU A 4 9.70 -10.42 -7.26
N ALA A 5 10.31 -9.27 -6.96
CA ALA A 5 11.74 -9.07 -7.25
C ALA A 5 12.52 -8.57 -6.01
N PRO A 6 12.88 -9.48 -5.08
CA PRO A 6 13.51 -9.15 -3.79
C PRO A 6 14.92 -8.56 -3.89
N LYS A 7 15.53 -8.55 -5.08
CA LYS A 7 16.91 -8.10 -5.33
C LYS A 7 17.04 -6.86 -6.23
N LYS A 8 15.94 -6.24 -6.65
CA LYS A 8 16.05 -4.99 -7.44
C LYS A 8 16.50 -3.88 -6.50
N GLU A 9 17.62 -3.24 -6.81
CA GLU A 9 18.18 -2.11 -6.05
C GLU A 9 17.12 -1.05 -5.71
N ALA A 10 16.18 -0.81 -6.64
CA ALA A 10 15.05 0.10 -6.46
C ALA A 10 14.18 -0.19 -5.21
N ASN A 11 13.99 -1.46 -4.82
CA ASN A 11 13.24 -1.81 -3.62
C ASN A 11 14.03 -1.48 -2.34
N LEU A 12 15.34 -1.70 -2.32
CA LEU A 12 16.21 -1.38 -1.18
C LEU A 12 16.37 0.14 -1.00
N VAL A 13 16.34 0.89 -2.11
CA VAL A 13 16.31 2.36 -2.07
C VAL A 13 15.09 2.87 -1.31
N ASN A 14 13.92 2.26 -1.51
CA ASN A 14 12.66 2.73 -0.91
C ASN A 14 12.26 2.02 0.39
N TYR A 15 12.79 0.84 0.68
CA TYR A 15 12.41 0.06 1.85
C TYR A 15 13.64 -0.50 2.59
N PRO A 16 13.58 -0.65 3.92
CA PRO A 16 12.54 -0.13 4.82
C PRO A 16 12.56 1.40 4.89
N GLN A 17 11.40 2.05 5.07
CA GLN A 17 11.33 3.52 5.21
C GLN A 17 12.05 4.03 6.47
N ILE A 18 12.04 3.26 7.56
CA ILE A 18 12.89 3.53 8.72
C ILE A 18 14.34 3.21 8.34
N ARG A 19 15.22 4.22 8.34
CA ARG A 19 16.63 4.08 7.90
C ARG A 19 17.61 3.76 9.03
N ALA A 20 17.13 3.16 10.11
CA ALA A 20 18.01 2.66 11.17
C ALA A 20 18.88 1.51 10.65
N LYS A 21 20.20 1.56 10.91
CA LYS A 21 21.13 0.48 10.55
C LYS A 21 20.96 -0.76 11.44
N ILE A 22 20.58 -0.56 12.71
CA ILE A 22 20.35 -1.64 13.68
C ILE A 22 18.87 -1.69 13.99
N TRP A 23 18.23 -2.81 13.68
CA TRP A 23 16.83 -3.06 13.95
C TRP A 23 16.67 -3.92 15.20
N THR A 24 15.95 -3.40 16.18
CA THR A 24 15.55 -4.15 17.37
C THR A 24 14.11 -4.63 17.22
N ARG A 25 13.66 -5.51 18.13
CA ARG A 25 12.23 -5.87 18.24
C ARG A 25 11.31 -4.63 18.33
N LYS A 26 11.75 -3.59 19.05
CA LYS A 26 11.01 -2.31 19.15
C LYS A 26 10.88 -1.64 17.78
N THR A 27 11.96 -1.58 16.99
CA THR A 27 11.94 -0.99 15.64
C THR A 27 10.98 -1.75 14.73
N VAL A 28 10.99 -3.08 14.79
CA VAL A 28 10.06 -3.94 14.02
C VAL A 28 8.60 -3.65 14.38
N ILE A 29 8.27 -3.58 15.67
CA ILE A 29 6.91 -3.31 16.13
C ILE A 29 6.46 -1.91 15.69
N ILE A 30 7.30 -0.89 15.85
CA ILE A 30 6.99 0.48 15.41
C ILE A 30 6.78 0.52 13.90
N ALA A 31 7.63 -0.15 13.11
CA ALA A 31 7.48 -0.22 11.67
C ALA A 31 6.17 -0.90 11.26
N ALA A 32 5.85 -2.04 11.88
CA ALA A 32 4.65 -2.81 11.58
C ALA A 32 3.37 -2.02 11.88
N LEU A 33 3.28 -1.46 13.10
CA LEU A 33 2.13 -0.66 13.53
C LEU A 33 2.03 0.66 12.77
N GLY A 34 3.15 1.31 12.46
CA GLY A 34 3.17 2.54 11.67
C GLY A 34 2.62 2.32 10.26
N TRP A 35 3.03 1.23 9.59
CA TRP A 35 2.45 0.86 8.29
C TRP A 35 0.97 0.51 8.40
N ALA A 36 0.56 -0.27 9.40
CA ALA A 36 -0.84 -0.61 9.58
C ALA A 36 -1.70 0.63 9.85
N LEU A 37 -1.29 1.53 10.73
CA LEU A 37 -2.03 2.75 11.02
C LEU A 37 -2.14 3.67 9.80
N TYR A 38 -1.02 3.86 9.07
CA TYR A 38 -1.01 4.63 7.84
C TYR A 38 -1.98 4.05 6.80
N LEU A 39 -1.91 2.73 6.56
CA LEU A 39 -2.74 2.06 5.56
C LEU A 39 -4.21 1.98 5.97
N PHE A 40 -4.50 1.95 7.27
CA PHE A 40 -5.87 2.07 7.75
C PHE A 40 -6.45 3.43 7.36
N GLY A 41 -5.75 4.52 7.67
CA GLY A 41 -6.18 5.87 7.26
C GLY A 41 -6.27 6.02 5.74
N TYR A 42 -5.33 5.41 5.03
CA TYR A 42 -5.29 5.40 3.57
C TYR A 42 -6.51 4.71 2.96
N GLU A 43 -6.82 3.49 3.39
CA GLU A 43 -8.01 2.77 2.89
C GLU A 43 -9.32 3.38 3.40
N PHE A 44 -9.34 3.91 4.61
CA PHE A 44 -10.49 4.65 5.12
C PHE A 44 -10.81 5.87 4.25
N LEU A 45 -9.78 6.62 3.81
CA LEU A 45 -9.95 7.75 2.89
C LEU A 45 -10.47 7.29 1.52
N PHE A 46 -9.77 6.36 0.86
CA PHE A 46 -10.11 5.98 -0.51
C PHE A 46 -11.39 5.16 -0.57
N ARG A 47 -11.57 4.15 0.28
CA ARG A 47 -12.66 3.18 0.15
C ARG A 47 -13.83 3.51 1.06
N GLY A 48 -13.59 4.14 2.19
CA GLY A 48 -14.63 4.65 3.10
C GLY A 48 -15.20 5.98 2.63
N ILE A 49 -14.41 7.05 2.75
CA ILE A 49 -14.87 8.43 2.54
C ILE A 49 -15.10 8.77 1.07
N LEU A 50 -14.27 8.24 0.16
CA LEU A 50 -14.35 8.60 -1.25
C LEU A 50 -15.27 7.64 -2.05
N LEU A 51 -15.01 6.33 -2.01
CA LEU A 51 -15.70 5.38 -2.88
C LEU A 51 -17.20 5.28 -2.58
N PHE A 52 -17.61 5.00 -1.34
CA PHE A 52 -19.03 4.78 -1.02
C PHE A 52 -19.91 5.99 -1.36
N PRO A 53 -19.57 7.24 -0.95
CA PRO A 53 -20.39 8.39 -1.31
C PRO A 53 -20.42 8.67 -2.82
N LEU A 54 -19.32 8.41 -3.54
CA LEU A 54 -19.32 8.56 -5.00
C LEU A 54 -20.19 7.51 -5.69
N VAL A 55 -20.26 6.29 -5.15
CA VAL A 55 -21.17 5.26 -5.69
C VAL A 55 -22.63 5.68 -5.52
N GLU A 56 -22.98 6.27 -4.37
CA GLU A 56 -24.34 6.77 -4.12
C GLU A 56 -24.72 7.95 -5.03
N THR A 57 -23.75 8.80 -5.38
CA THR A 57 -24.00 10.04 -6.13
C THR A 57 -23.83 9.91 -7.65
N LEU A 58 -22.86 9.13 -8.11
CA LEU A 58 -22.47 9.01 -9.53
C LEU A 58 -22.62 7.58 -10.08
N GLY A 59 -22.94 6.62 -9.24
CA GLY A 59 -22.97 5.20 -9.60
C GLY A 59 -21.60 4.53 -9.57
N VAL A 60 -21.61 3.21 -9.75
CA VAL A 60 -20.44 2.34 -9.50
C VAL A 60 -19.24 2.68 -10.37
N TRP A 61 -19.40 2.76 -11.69
CA TRP A 61 -18.28 2.86 -12.61
C TRP A 61 -17.55 4.22 -12.57
N PRO A 62 -18.26 5.38 -12.55
CA PRO A 62 -17.60 6.67 -12.37
C PRO A 62 -16.87 6.77 -11.02
N ALA A 63 -17.47 6.26 -9.95
CA ALA A 63 -16.85 6.25 -8.62
C ALA A 63 -15.54 5.44 -8.60
N ILE A 64 -15.54 4.25 -9.19
CA ILE A 64 -14.34 3.41 -9.34
C ILE A 64 -13.27 4.14 -10.17
N ALA A 65 -13.63 4.76 -11.29
CA ALA A 65 -12.69 5.47 -12.14
C ALA A 65 -12.00 6.63 -11.40
N ILE A 66 -12.77 7.44 -10.68
CA ILE A 66 -12.26 8.55 -9.85
C ILE A 66 -11.34 8.00 -8.74
N ASN A 67 -11.77 6.93 -8.07
CA ASN A 67 -10.99 6.29 -7.01
C ASN A 67 -9.63 5.83 -7.51
N ILE A 68 -9.62 5.08 -8.62
CA ILE A 68 -8.38 4.57 -9.23
C ILE A 68 -7.48 5.71 -9.67
N ALA A 69 -8.02 6.77 -10.27
CA ALA A 69 -7.22 7.91 -10.70
C ALA A 69 -6.50 8.57 -9.52
N LEU A 70 -7.22 8.89 -8.44
CA LEU A 70 -6.65 9.52 -7.25
C LEU A 70 -5.71 8.57 -6.49
N TYR A 71 -6.07 7.30 -6.34
CA TYR A 71 -5.24 6.26 -5.73
C TYR A 71 -3.92 6.07 -6.49
N SER A 72 -3.99 5.99 -7.82
CA SER A 72 -2.79 5.85 -8.66
C SER A 72 -1.92 7.11 -8.58
N ALA A 73 -2.54 8.29 -8.49
CA ALA A 73 -1.81 9.56 -8.36
C ALA A 73 -0.92 9.62 -7.10
N THR A 74 -1.31 8.97 -5.99
CA THR A 74 -0.44 8.93 -4.79
C THR A 74 0.88 8.19 -5.01
N HIS A 75 1.00 7.44 -6.11
CA HIS A 75 2.19 6.68 -6.48
C HIS A 75 3.10 7.45 -7.45
N ILE A 76 2.69 8.63 -7.94
CA ILE A 76 3.52 9.49 -8.83
C ILE A 76 4.93 9.72 -8.27
N PRO A 77 5.13 10.03 -6.97
CA PRO A 77 6.47 10.24 -6.42
C PRO A 77 7.38 8.99 -6.47
N LYS A 78 6.80 7.80 -6.62
CA LYS A 78 7.53 6.52 -6.72
C LYS A 78 7.86 6.13 -8.16
N GLY A 79 7.40 6.92 -9.14
CA GLY A 79 7.69 6.76 -10.56
C GLY A 79 6.55 6.14 -11.36
N LEU A 80 6.59 6.38 -12.67
CA LEU A 80 5.50 6.07 -13.60
C LEU A 80 5.09 4.60 -13.60
N HIS A 81 6.05 3.68 -13.43
CA HIS A 81 5.77 2.25 -13.42
C HIS A 81 4.90 1.84 -12.21
N GLU A 82 5.11 2.45 -11.04
CA GLU A 82 4.28 2.20 -9.87
C GLU A 82 2.91 2.87 -10.01
N THR A 83 2.86 4.09 -10.56
CA THR A 83 1.61 4.80 -10.85
C THR A 83 0.68 4.00 -11.76
N ILE A 84 1.16 3.58 -12.93
CA ILE A 84 0.36 2.79 -13.87
C ILE A 84 0.08 1.40 -13.29
N GLY A 85 1.08 0.82 -12.63
CA GLY A 85 0.98 -0.51 -12.01
C GLY A 85 0.02 -0.59 -10.82
N ALA A 86 -0.39 0.55 -10.24
CA ALA A 86 -1.35 0.63 -9.15
C ALA A 86 -2.80 0.48 -9.65
N ALA A 87 -3.10 0.90 -10.89
CA ALA A 87 -4.47 0.93 -11.39
C ALA A 87 -5.19 -0.44 -11.38
N PRO A 88 -4.56 -1.56 -11.81
CA PRO A 88 -5.21 -2.88 -11.76
C PRO A 88 -5.57 -3.33 -10.34
N LEU A 89 -4.66 -3.12 -9.38
CA LEU A 89 -4.93 -3.45 -7.98
C LEU A 89 -6.02 -2.54 -7.42
N GLY A 90 -5.99 -1.25 -7.74
CA GLY A 90 -7.01 -0.28 -7.34
C GLY A 90 -8.41 -0.70 -7.80
N LEU A 91 -8.55 -1.17 -9.05
CA LEU A 91 -9.80 -1.69 -9.60
C LEU A 91 -10.32 -2.90 -8.81
N VAL A 92 -9.46 -3.91 -8.63
CA VAL A 92 -9.81 -5.14 -7.90
C VAL A 92 -10.25 -4.81 -6.47
N LEU A 93 -9.51 -3.95 -5.77
CA LEU A 93 -9.83 -3.59 -4.40
C LEU A 93 -11.12 -2.77 -4.29
N CYS A 94 -11.42 -1.87 -5.25
CA CYS A 94 -12.72 -1.19 -5.26
C CYS A 94 -13.87 -2.18 -5.41
N ILE A 95 -13.76 -3.14 -6.33
CA ILE A 95 -14.80 -4.17 -6.54
C ILE A 95 -14.99 -4.99 -5.26
N LEU A 96 -13.91 -5.47 -4.63
CA LEU A 96 -13.99 -6.25 -3.39
C LEU A 96 -14.55 -5.45 -2.22
N THR A 97 -14.23 -4.16 -2.11
CA THR A 97 -14.83 -3.27 -1.11
C THR A 97 -16.34 -3.16 -1.31
N LEU A 98 -16.81 -2.95 -2.54
CA LEU A 98 -18.24 -2.82 -2.82
C LEU A 98 -18.99 -4.14 -2.60
N LEU A 99 -18.40 -5.28 -2.99
CA LEU A 99 -18.99 -6.60 -2.78
C LEU A 99 -19.05 -7.00 -1.30
N SER A 100 -18.03 -6.65 -0.51
CA SER A 100 -18.00 -6.97 0.92
C SER A 100 -18.69 -5.93 1.80
N GLY A 101 -18.99 -4.74 1.28
CA GLY A 101 -19.51 -3.61 2.04
C GLY A 101 -18.55 -3.05 3.09
N THR A 102 -17.26 -3.44 3.07
CA THR A 102 -16.29 -3.01 4.09
C THR A 102 -14.89 -2.77 3.49
N ILE A 103 -14.05 -2.02 4.21
CA ILE A 103 -12.67 -1.71 3.78
C ILE A 103 -11.66 -2.81 4.13
N TRP A 104 -12.05 -3.81 4.92
CA TRP A 104 -11.10 -4.72 5.59
C TRP A 104 -10.28 -5.56 4.63
N ILE A 105 -10.86 -6.01 3.51
CA ILE A 105 -10.12 -6.77 2.49
C ILE A 105 -8.99 -5.92 1.92
N ALA A 106 -9.30 -4.70 1.48
CA ALA A 106 -8.30 -3.78 0.92
C ALA A 106 -7.22 -3.43 1.95
N PHE A 107 -7.64 -3.08 3.17
CA PHE A 107 -6.73 -2.78 4.27
C PHE A 107 -5.73 -3.91 4.53
N LEU A 108 -6.20 -5.15 4.68
CA LEU A 108 -5.33 -6.29 4.96
C LEU A 108 -4.40 -6.60 3.79
N VAL A 109 -4.87 -6.50 2.54
CA VAL A 109 -4.01 -6.67 1.35
C VAL A 109 -2.86 -5.67 1.36
N HIS A 110 -3.14 -4.37 1.58
CA HIS A 110 -2.07 -3.38 1.63
C HIS A 110 -1.11 -3.59 2.80
N VAL A 111 -1.61 -3.96 3.99
CA VAL A 111 -0.77 -4.23 5.16
C VAL A 111 0.20 -5.37 4.88
N VAL A 112 -0.31 -6.49 4.33
CA VAL A 112 0.52 -7.63 3.94
C VAL A 112 1.57 -7.20 2.93
N MET A 113 1.19 -6.47 1.87
CA MET A 113 2.14 -5.99 0.86
C MET A 113 3.23 -5.08 1.46
N ALA A 114 2.85 -4.13 2.33
CA ALA A 114 3.79 -3.21 2.95
C ALA A 114 4.75 -3.91 3.89
N TRP A 115 4.26 -4.86 4.70
CA TRP A 115 5.10 -5.66 5.58
C TRP A 115 6.02 -6.59 4.80
N THR A 116 5.54 -7.26 3.76
CA THR A 116 6.37 -8.08 2.88
C THR A 116 7.49 -7.25 2.28
N ASN A 117 7.20 -6.07 1.73
CA ASN A 117 8.23 -5.19 1.17
C ASN A 117 9.22 -4.70 2.23
N CYS A 118 8.72 -4.25 3.38
CA CYS A 118 9.54 -3.73 4.47
C CYS A 118 10.50 -4.80 5.02
N PHE A 119 9.99 -5.97 5.39
CA PHE A 119 10.79 -7.00 6.05
C PHE A 119 11.65 -7.80 5.09
N THR A 120 11.22 -7.95 3.83
CA THR A 120 12.09 -8.51 2.78
C THR A 120 13.26 -7.57 2.52
N ALA A 121 13.01 -6.26 2.40
CA ALA A 121 14.07 -5.29 2.22
C ALA A 121 15.02 -5.26 3.43
N LEU A 122 14.50 -5.28 4.67
CA LEU A 122 15.33 -5.39 5.88
C LEU A 122 16.27 -6.61 5.85
N LYS A 123 15.76 -7.76 5.43
CA LYS A 123 16.54 -9.01 5.36
C LYS A 123 17.67 -8.96 4.34
N PHE A 124 17.46 -8.28 3.22
CA PHE A 124 18.42 -8.24 2.11
C PHE A 124 19.22 -6.94 2.02
N HIS A 125 18.97 -5.95 2.89
CA HIS A 125 19.69 -4.68 2.87
C HIS A 125 21.16 -4.88 3.29
N PRO A 126 22.15 -4.42 2.49
CA PRO A 126 23.57 -4.66 2.78
C PRO A 126 23.99 -4.04 4.11
N ASP A 127 23.44 -2.86 4.44
CA ASP A 127 23.85 -2.06 5.62
C ASP A 127 22.92 -2.16 6.84
N MET A 128 21.84 -2.94 6.78
CA MET A 128 20.92 -3.10 7.92
C MET A 128 21.01 -4.50 8.52
N ARG A 129 20.97 -4.57 9.84
CA ARG A 129 21.00 -5.84 10.58
C ARG A 129 19.96 -5.84 11.70
N PHE A 130 19.34 -7.00 11.90
CA PHE A 130 18.50 -7.25 13.05
C PHE A 130 19.38 -7.68 14.23
N LYS A 131 19.16 -7.08 15.40
CA LYS A 131 19.86 -7.36 16.66
C LYS A 131 18.87 -7.83 17.72
#